data_AF-D6A4G7-F1
#
_entry.id   AF-D6A4G7-F1
#
_cell.length_a   1.000
_cell.length_b   1.000
_cell.length_c   1.000
_cell.angle_alpha   90.00
_cell.angle_beta   90.00
_cell.angle_gamma   90.00
#
_symmetry.space_group_name_H-M   'P 1'
#
loop_
_entity.id
_entity.type
_entity.pdbx_description
1 polymer ?
#
loop_
_entity_poly.entity_id
_entity_poly.type
_entity_poly.pdbx_seq_one_letter_code
_entity_poly.pdbx_strand_id
1 'polypeptide(L)'
;MADSPDAPFTPYDEQLRAIPDLNERWAAYLGLAEFLETELERWRRRQRKEIALGFREQGKTWKEIGEAMGGVSLQRAHQYSKGE
;
A
#
# COMPACT_ATOMS: atom_id res chain seq x y z
N MET A 1 -17.07 -5.97 -18.03
CA MET A 1 -17.29 -6.71 -16.78
C MET A 1 -16.34 -6.11 -15.77
N ALA A 2 -16.84 -5.62 -14.64
CA ALA A 2 -15.95 -5.16 -13.57
C ALA A 2 -15.35 -6.41 -12.92
N ASP A 3 -14.03 -6.53 -12.91
CA ASP A 3 -13.36 -7.57 -12.14
C ASP A 3 -13.82 -7.46 -10.68
N SER A 4 -14.10 -8.60 -10.05
CA SER A 4 -14.49 -8.65 -8.63
C SER A 4 -13.47 -7.86 -7.79
N PRO A 5 -13.88 -7.11 -6.75
CA PRO A 5 -12.93 -6.47 -5.83
C PRO A 5 -11.93 -7.46 -5.21
N ASP A 6 -12.24 -8.76 -5.22
CA ASP A 6 -11.39 -9.85 -4.72
C ASP A 6 -10.48 -10.47 -5.78
N ALA A 7 -10.58 -10.05 -7.05
CA ALA A 7 -9.73 -10.53 -8.14
C ALA A 7 -8.22 -10.50 -7.83
N PRO A 8 -7.65 -9.45 -7.20
CA PRO A 8 -6.22 -9.46 -6.88
C PRO A 8 -5.83 -10.48 -5.80
N PHE A 9 -6.78 -10.97 -5.00
CA PHE A 9 -6.52 -11.93 -3.93
C PHE A 9 -6.79 -13.38 -4.32
N THR A 10 -7.43 -13.61 -5.47
CA THR A 10 -7.79 -14.95 -5.96
C THR A 10 -6.60 -15.94 -5.99
N PRO A 11 -5.38 -15.55 -6.43
CA PRO A 11 -4.23 -16.46 -6.40
C PRO A 11 -3.81 -16.89 -4.99
N TYR A 12 -3.96 -16.01 -4.00
CA TYR A 12 -3.63 -16.30 -2.59
C TYR A 12 -4.65 -17.27 -1.98
N ASP A 13 -5.93 -17.07 -2.28
CA ASP A 13 -7.00 -17.98 -1.87
C ASP A 13 -6.79 -19.39 -2.42
N GLU A 14 -6.41 -19.51 -3.69
CA GLU A 14 -6.12 -20.79 -4.33
C GLU A 14 -4.93 -21.50 -3.67
N GLN A 15 -3.86 -20.77 -3.37
CA GLN A 15 -2.69 -21.29 -2.65
C GLN A 15 -3.07 -21.83 -1.26
N LEU A 16 -3.87 -21.09 -0.50
CA LEU A 16 -4.30 -21.53 0.83
C LEU A 16 -5.24 -22.74 0.75
N ARG A 17 -6.19 -22.76 -0.20
CA ARG A 17 -7.12 -23.88 -0.40
C ARG A 17 -6.40 -25.16 -0.82
N ALA A 18 -5.26 -25.06 -1.49
CA ALA A 18 -4.44 -26.20 -1.88
C ALA A 18 -3.76 -26.92 -0.68
N ILE A 19 -3.68 -26.28 0.50
CA ILE A 19 -3.10 -26.89 1.72
C ILE A 19 -4.21 -27.67 2.45
N PRO A 20 -4.21 -29.01 2.49
CA PRO A 20 -5.32 -29.79 3.05
C PRO A 20 -5.35 -29.79 4.58
N ASP A 21 -4.19 -29.78 5.24
CA ASP A 21 -4.10 -29.71 6.69
C ASP A 21 -4.46 -28.29 7.18
N LEU A 22 -5.39 -28.20 8.13
CA LEU A 22 -5.91 -26.90 8.57
C LEU A 22 -4.92 -26.15 9.48
N ASN A 23 -4.07 -26.84 10.23
CA ASN A 23 -3.05 -26.19 11.06
C ASN A 23 -1.96 -25.59 10.17
N GLU A 24 -1.51 -26.34 9.15
CA GLU A 24 -0.56 -25.85 8.15
C GLU A 24 -1.15 -24.70 7.34
N ARG A 25 -2.42 -24.81 6.91
CA ARG A 25 -3.11 -23.73 6.20
C ARG A 25 -3.20 -22.46 7.04
N TRP A 26 -3.49 -22.58 8.34
CA TRP A 26 -3.55 -21.44 9.26
C TRP A 26 -2.17 -20.78 9.42
N ALA A 27 -1.11 -21.55 9.60
CA ALA A 27 0.25 -21.02 9.68
C ALA A 27 0.67 -20.31 8.37
N ALA A 28 0.34 -20.90 7.22
CA ALA A 28 0.60 -20.30 5.91
C ALA A 28 -0.19 -19.00 5.70
N TYR A 29 -1.45 -18.97 6.13
CA TYR A 29 -2.28 -17.76 6.10
C TYR A 29 -1.64 -16.62 6.90
N LEU A 30 -1.17 -16.88 8.12
CA LEU A 30 -0.54 -15.85 8.95
C LEU A 30 0.70 -15.24 8.28
N GLY A 31 1.59 -16.09 7.75
CA GLY A 31 2.79 -15.61 7.05
C GLY A 31 2.46 -14.84 5.77
N LEU A 32 1.45 -15.28 5.02
CA LEU A 32 1.01 -14.59 3.82
C LEU A 32 0.36 -13.23 4.13
N ALA A 33 -0.45 -13.16 5.18
CA ALA A 33 -1.08 -11.91 5.61
C ALA A 33 -0.02 -10.86 6.00
N GLU A 34 0.97 -11.24 6.82
CA GLU A 34 2.08 -10.36 7.22
C GLU A 34 2.89 -9.87 6.00
N PHE A 35 3.17 -10.76 5.06
CA PHE A 35 3.85 -10.41 3.81
C PHE A 35 3.04 -9.38 3.00
N LEU A 36 1.74 -9.62 2.81
CA LEU A 36 0.87 -8.73 2.04
C LEU A 36 0.71 -7.36 2.71
N GLU A 37 0.61 -7.31 4.04
CA GLU A 37 0.60 -6.04 4.78
C GLU A 37 1.90 -5.25 4.55
N THR A 38 3.04 -5.93 4.60
CA THR A 38 4.36 -5.33 4.34
C THR A 38 4.47 -4.79 2.92
N GLU A 39 4.04 -5.57 1.92
CA GLU A 39 4.06 -5.15 0.52
C GLU A 39 3.09 -3.99 0.26
N LEU A 40 1.91 -4.00 0.87
CA LEU A 40 0.94 -2.92 0.78
C LEU A 40 1.51 -1.63 1.37
N GLU A 41 2.19 -1.69 2.51
CA GLU A 41 2.81 -0.50 3.10
C GLU A 41 3.98 0.02 2.26
N ARG A 42 4.80 -0.87 1.69
CA ARG A 42 5.85 -0.50 0.74
C ARG A 42 5.27 0.20 -0.48
N TRP A 43 4.17 -0.33 -1.03
CA TRP A 43 3.47 0.28 -2.16
C TRP A 43 2.91 1.66 -1.78
N ARG A 44 2.21 1.78 -0.65
CA ARG A 44 1.69 3.08 -0.14
C ARG A 44 2.80 4.10 0.01
N ARG A 45 3.95 3.73 0.56
CA ARG A 45 5.12 4.61 0.71
C ARG A 45 5.65 5.09 -0.65
N ARG A 46 5.75 4.19 -1.64
CA ARG A 46 6.13 4.57 -3.01
C ARG A 46 5.14 5.55 -3.64
N GLN A 47 3.84 5.27 -3.53
CA GLN A 47 2.80 6.13 -4.09
C GLN A 47 2.77 7.51 -3.44
N ARG A 48 2.85 7.59 -2.10
CA ARG A 48 2.94 8.88 -1.39
C ARG A 48 4.14 9.70 -1.85
N LYS A 49 5.30 9.06 -2.04
CA LYS A 49 6.51 9.71 -2.55
C LYS A 49 6.33 10.24 -3.98
N GLU A 50 5.87 9.38 -4.88
CA GLU A 50 5.65 9.73 -6.29
C GLU A 50 4.67 10.90 -6.42
N ILE A 51 3.55 10.85 -5.71
CA ILE A 51 2.54 11.92 -5.70
C ILE A 51 3.10 13.22 -5.11
N ALA A 52 3.81 13.16 -3.98
CA ALA A 52 4.41 14.34 -3.36
C ALA A 52 5.43 15.02 -4.29
N LEU A 53 6.26 14.24 -4.99
CA LEU A 53 7.21 14.75 -5.97
C LEU A 53 6.50 15.34 -7.19
N GLY A 54 5.46 14.67 -7.72
CA GLY A 54 4.67 15.19 -8.82
C GLY A 54 4.01 16.54 -8.52
N PHE A 55 3.51 16.74 -7.29
CA PHE A 55 3.01 18.05 -6.89
C PHE A 55 4.11 19.12 -6.79
N ARG A 56 5.32 18.74 -6.36
CA ARG A 56 6.47 19.67 -6.35
C ARG A 56 6.88 20.08 -7.76
N GLU A 57 6.86 19.15 -8.70
CA GLU A 57 7.14 19.42 -10.12
C GLU A 57 6.10 20.36 -10.74
N GLN A 58 4.85 20.31 -10.26
CA GLN A 58 3.79 21.27 -10.61
C GLN A 58 3.94 22.64 -9.92
N GLY A 59 5.00 22.85 -9.13
CA GLY A 59 5.29 24.13 -8.47
C GLY A 59 4.60 24.34 -7.11
N LYS A 60 3.86 23.37 -6.58
CA LYS A 60 3.18 23.52 -5.29
C LYS A 60 4.16 23.59 -4.12
N THR A 61 3.85 24.39 -3.12
CA THR A 61 4.57 24.46 -1.84
C THR A 61 4.28 23.24 -0.97
N TRP A 62 5.16 22.92 -0.01
CA TRP A 62 4.94 21.80 0.91
C TRP A 62 3.67 21.93 1.76
N LYS A 63 3.21 23.16 2.02
CA LYS A 63 1.95 23.42 2.72
C LYS A 63 0.76 22.97 1.87
N GLU A 64 0.70 23.41 0.61
CA GLU A 64 -0.36 23.05 -0.34
C GLU A 64 -0.37 21.55 -0.66
N ILE A 65 0.82 20.93 -0.67
CA ILE A 65 0.94 19.47 -0.83
C ILE A 65 0.35 18.74 0.37
N GLY A 66 0.66 19.20 1.59
CA GLY A 66 0.10 18.61 2.81
C GLY A 66 -1.43 18.68 2.83
N GLU A 67 -1.99 19.83 2.45
CA GLU A 67 -3.43 20.02 2.28
C GLU A 67 -4.01 19.05 1.24
N ALA A 68 -3.39 18.95 0.06
CA ALA A 68 -3.84 18.07 -1.03
C ALA A 68 -3.73 16.57 -0.70
N MET A 69 -2.78 16.15 0.14
CA MET A 69 -2.54 14.75 0.52
C MET A 69 -3.35 14.30 1.74
N GLY A 70 -4.49 14.95 2.02
CA GLY A 70 -5.40 14.59 3.12
C GLY A 70 -5.20 15.43 4.38
N GLY A 71 -4.77 16.69 4.22
CA GLY A 71 -4.64 17.62 5.34
C GLY A 71 -3.47 17.32 6.29
N VAL A 72 -2.40 16.70 5.79
CA VAL A 72 -1.19 16.45 6.58
C VAL A 72 -0.36 17.72 6.73
N SER A 73 0.50 17.76 7.76
CA SER A 73 1.40 18.89 7.95
C SER A 73 2.41 19.02 6.80
N LEU A 74 2.95 20.23 6.58
CA LEU A 74 4.01 20.47 5.59
C LEU A 74 5.26 19.59 5.84
N GLN A 75 5.56 19.30 7.11
CA GLN A 75 6.68 18.44 7.48
C GLN A 75 6.42 17.00 7.03
N ARG A 76 5.19 16.50 7.23
CA ARG A 76 4.80 15.16 6.79
C ARG A 76 4.76 15.04 5.27
N ALA A 77 4.27 16.07 4.58
CA ALA A 77 4.32 16.14 3.12
C ALA A 77 5.77 16.10 2.58
N HIS A 78 6.69 16.80 3.23
CA HIS A 78 8.11 16.74 2.89
C HIS A 78 8.73 15.36 3.16
N GLN A 79 8.39 14.72 4.29
CA GLN A 79 8.81 13.34 4.58
C GLN A 79 8.35 12.35 3.51
N TYR A 80 7.12 12.48 2.98
CA TYR A 80 6.67 11.64 1.88
C TYR A 80 7.59 11.70 0.67
N SER A 81 8.12 12.87 0.31
CA SER A 81 9.07 12.98 -0.82
C SER A 81 10.41 12.27 -0.57
N LYS A 82 10.81 12.11 0.70
CA LYS A 82 11.95 11.28 1.10
C LYS A 82 11.59 9.79 1.15
N GLY A 83 10.30 9.50 1.03
CA GLY A 83 9.71 8.20 1.28
C GLY A 83 9.85 7.87 2.75
N GLU A 84 9.26 8.63 3.65
CA GLU A 84 9.10 8.36 5.10
C GLU A 84 7.64 8.57 5.48
#